data_AF-A0A974BN65-F1
#
_entry.id   AF-A0A974BN65-F1
#
_cell.length_a   1.000
_cell.length_b   1.000
_cell.length_c   1.000
_cell.angle_alpha   90.00
_cell.angle_beta   90.00
_cell.angle_gamma   90.00
#
_symmetry.space_group_name_H-M   'P 1'
#
loop_
_entity.id
_entity.type
_entity.pdbx_description
1 polymer ?
#
loop_
_entity_poly.entity_id
_entity_poly.type
_entity_poly.pdbx_seq_one_letter_code
_entity_poly.pdbx_strand_id
1 'polypeptide(L)'
;MWVKHHIKIRLNEHKSVIRNFQPDIEEKTDKKRKQETTLAKHFYEYKHGVSQIRWQILERVSVKQGQDLKQKLLQLESFWIWTLQTQSPKGLNEEFNLTCFL
;
A
#
# COMPACT_ATOMS: atom_id res chain seq x y z
N MET A 1 -16.16 12.48 9.99
CA MET A 1 -15.15 13.46 9.53
C MET A 1 -13.73 12.87 9.50
N TRP A 2 -13.36 11.97 10.43
CA TRP A 2 -12.02 11.38 10.57
C TRP A 2 -11.52 10.49 9.41
N VAL A 3 -12.37 9.65 8.81
CA VAL A 3 -11.94 8.70 7.74
C VAL A 3 -11.34 9.42 6.52
N LYS A 4 -11.89 10.56 6.12
CA LYS A 4 -11.38 11.34 4.97
C LYS A 4 -9.98 11.90 5.21
N HIS A 5 -9.63 12.23 6.45
CA HIS A 5 -8.32 12.78 6.81
C HIS A 5 -7.21 11.74 6.70
N HIS A 6 -7.42 10.55 7.26
CA HIS A 6 -6.45 9.45 7.17
C HIS A 6 -6.18 9.00 5.73
N ILE A 7 -7.23 8.93 4.90
CA ILE A 7 -7.08 8.63 3.46
C ILE A 7 -6.20 9.68 2.79
N LYS A 8 -6.44 10.97 3.07
CA LYS A 8 -5.66 12.07 2.48
C LYS A 8 -4.19 12.01 2.90
N ILE A 9 -3.90 11.70 4.17
CA ILE A 9 -2.52 11.49 4.65
C ILE A 9 -1.86 10.37 3.85
N ARG A 10 -2.48 9.19 3.79
CA ARG A 10 -1.89 8.03 3.11
C ARG A 10 -1.66 8.28 1.62
N LEU A 11 -2.59 8.96 0.95
CA LEU A 11 -2.41 9.37 -0.45
C LEU A 11 -1.25 10.34 -0.62
N ASN A 12 -1.08 11.29 0.29
CA ASN A 12 0.03 12.24 0.21
C ASN A 12 1.38 11.56 0.45
N GLU A 13 1.45 10.57 1.35
CA GLU A 13 2.63 9.73 1.54
C GLU A 13 3.02 9.04 0.22
N HIS A 14 2.10 8.31 -0.40
CA HIS A 14 2.36 7.65 -1.69
C HIS A 14 2.79 8.63 -2.79
N LYS A 15 2.11 9.78 -2.90
CA LYS A 15 2.48 10.84 -3.86
C LYS A 15 3.87 11.39 -3.61
N SER A 16 4.28 11.50 -2.34
CA SER A 16 5.61 11.96 -1.94
C SER A 16 6.68 10.96 -2.38
N VAL A 17 6.47 9.67 -2.09
CA VAL A 17 7.40 8.60 -2.46
C VAL A 17 7.59 8.54 -3.98
N ILE A 18 6.51 8.61 -4.77
CA ILE A 18 6.61 8.63 -6.23
C ILE A 18 7.38 9.86 -6.74
N ARG A 19 7.11 11.05 -6.18
CA ARG A 19 7.76 12.30 -6.64
C ARG A 19 9.27 12.29 -6.36
N ASN A 20 9.66 11.72 -5.23
CA ASN A 20 11.04 11.78 -4.74
C ASN A 20 11.82 10.49 -5.04
N PHE A 21 11.27 9.60 -5.87
CA PHE A 21 11.90 8.34 -6.22
C PHE A 21 13.21 8.56 -6.97
N GLN A 22 14.27 7.90 -6.52
CA GLN A 22 15.59 7.94 -7.13
C GLN A 22 16.10 6.49 -7.26
N PRO A 23 16.23 5.94 -8.48
CA PRO A 23 16.63 4.54 -8.69
C PRO A 23 18.06 4.23 -8.23
N ASP A 24 18.91 5.24 -8.04
CA ASP A 24 20.35 5.06 -7.83
C ASP A 24 20.74 4.82 -6.35
N ILE A 25 19.78 4.76 -5.41
CA ILE A 25 20.03 4.73 -3.94
C ILE A 25 19.49 3.46 -3.25
N GLU A 26 18.87 2.52 -3.98
CA GLU A 26 17.97 1.51 -3.39
C GLU A 26 18.57 0.30 -2.68
N GLU A 27 19.90 0.18 -2.49
CA GLU A 27 20.42 -1.10 -1.96
C GLU A 27 20.35 -1.26 -0.42
N LYS A 28 19.99 -0.23 0.35
CA LYS A 28 20.05 -0.35 1.83
C LYS A 28 18.89 0.35 2.52
N THR A 29 17.84 -0.40 2.87
CA THR A 29 17.12 -0.41 4.19
C THR A 29 15.65 -0.82 4.06
N ASP A 30 15.26 -1.80 4.88
CA ASP A 30 13.92 -2.11 5.41
C ASP A 30 12.76 -2.46 4.46
N LYS A 31 12.16 -3.64 4.69
CA LYS A 31 10.97 -4.21 4.00
C LYS A 31 9.80 -3.23 3.83
N LYS A 32 9.62 -2.28 4.77
CA LYS A 32 8.56 -1.26 4.69
C LYS A 32 8.83 -0.20 3.61
N ARG A 33 10.08 0.20 3.40
CA ARG A 33 10.45 1.09 2.28
C ARG A 33 10.27 0.35 0.95
N LYS A 34 10.53 -0.96 0.94
CA LYS A 34 10.48 -1.80 -0.26
C LYS A 34 9.11 -1.84 -0.95
N GLN A 35 8.01 -1.94 -0.19
CA GLN A 35 6.67 -1.97 -0.81
C GLN A 35 6.23 -0.61 -1.36
N GLU A 36 6.66 0.49 -0.72
CA GLU A 36 6.40 1.85 -1.22
C GLU A 36 7.29 2.17 -2.43
N THR A 37 8.49 1.59 -2.51
CA THR A 37 9.35 1.70 -3.68
C THR A 37 8.84 0.90 -4.87
N THR A 38 8.16 -0.24 -4.72
CA THR A 38 7.57 -0.96 -5.88
C THR A 38 6.61 -0.07 -6.68
N LEU A 39 5.74 0.66 -5.98
CA LEU A 39 4.81 1.62 -6.60
C LEU A 39 5.58 2.73 -7.32
N ALA A 40 6.57 3.31 -6.67
CA ALA A 40 7.33 4.43 -7.22
C ALA A 40 8.25 4.01 -8.38
N LYS A 41 8.85 2.83 -8.29
CA LYS A 41 9.62 2.16 -9.35
C LYS A 41 8.75 1.91 -10.57
N HIS A 42 7.55 1.36 -10.39
CA HIS A 42 6.60 1.21 -11.50
C HIS A 42 6.26 2.56 -12.14
N PHE A 43 5.99 3.59 -11.35
CA PHE A 43 5.72 4.92 -11.90
C PHE A 43 6.92 5.49 -12.68
N TYR A 44 8.13 5.25 -12.21
CA TYR A 44 9.36 5.65 -12.90
C TYR A 44 9.57 4.88 -14.21
N GLU A 45 9.54 3.54 -14.16
CA GLU A 45 9.76 2.65 -15.32
C GLU A 45 8.76 2.90 -16.45
N TYR A 46 7.50 3.12 -16.11
CA TYR A 46 6.41 3.33 -17.07
C TYR A 46 6.10 4.81 -17.33
N LYS A 47 6.93 5.73 -16.82
CA LYS A 47 6.82 7.19 -17.00
C LYS A 47 5.45 7.76 -16.61
N HIS A 48 4.87 7.25 -15.54
CA HIS A 48 3.62 7.74 -14.99
C HIS A 48 3.83 9.00 -14.14
N GLY A 49 2.93 9.97 -14.28
CA GLY A 49 2.85 11.14 -13.42
C GLY A 49 2.07 10.86 -12.14
N VAL A 50 2.44 11.53 -11.04
CA VAL A 50 1.73 11.46 -9.74
C VAL A 50 0.23 11.81 -9.87
N SER A 51 -0.14 12.64 -10.85
CA SER A 51 -1.53 12.99 -11.16
C SER A 51 -2.37 11.83 -11.69
N GLN A 52 -1.75 10.75 -12.16
CA GLN A 52 -2.41 9.56 -12.69
C GLN A 52 -2.85 8.59 -11.58
N ILE A 53 -2.43 8.82 -10.32
CA ILE A 53 -2.93 8.02 -9.19
C ILE A 53 -4.44 8.14 -9.10
N ARG A 54 -5.09 6.99 -9.00
CA ARG A 54 -6.51 6.82 -8.69
C ARG A 54 -6.63 5.98 -7.43
N TRP A 55 -7.69 6.22 -6.66
CA TRP A 55 -7.93 5.49 -5.42
C TRP A 55 -9.42 5.26 -5.25
N GLN A 56 -9.74 4.17 -4.56
CA GLN A 56 -11.08 3.82 -4.15
C GLN A 56 -11.02 3.16 -2.78
N ILE A 57 -12.07 3.33 -1.98
CA ILE A 57 -12.22 2.62 -0.71
C ILE A 57 -12.73 1.21 -1.03
N LEU A 58 -12.01 0.18 -0.62
CA LEU A 58 -12.46 -1.21 -0.74
C LEU A 58 -13.46 -1.56 0.37
N GLU A 59 -13.11 -1.22 1.61
CA GLU A 59 -13.92 -1.58 2.77
C GLU A 59 -13.77 -0.56 3.89
N ARG A 60 -14.87 -0.29 4.61
CA ARG A 60 -14.85 0.48 5.85
C ARG A 60 -14.86 -0.48 7.03
N VAL A 61 -13.74 -0.52 7.76
CA VAL A 61 -13.55 -1.44 8.87
C VAL A 61 -14.06 -0.83 10.17
N SER A 62 -14.85 -1.61 10.91
CA SER A 62 -15.21 -1.34 12.30
C SER A 62 -14.93 -2.59 13.13
N VAL A 63 -14.21 -2.44 14.24
CA VAL A 63 -13.95 -3.53 15.18
C VAL A 63 -14.75 -3.35 16.45
N LYS A 64 -15.14 -4.47 17.10
CA LYS A 64 -15.77 -4.42 18.42
C LYS A 64 -14.75 -3.92 19.46
N GLN A 65 -15.23 -3.37 20.57
CA GLN A 65 -14.37 -2.98 21.69
C GLN A 65 -13.54 -4.19 22.15
N GLY A 66 -12.23 -3.99 22.32
CA GLY A 66 -11.29 -5.04 22.73
C GLY A 66 -10.71 -5.88 21.58
N GLN A 67 -11.13 -5.69 20.33
CA GLN A 67 -10.49 -6.35 19.18
C GLN A 67 -9.31 -5.54 18.64
N ASP A 68 -8.25 -6.23 18.24
CA ASP A 68 -7.09 -5.61 17.62
C ASP A 68 -7.40 -5.16 16.19
N LEU A 69 -7.57 -3.83 16.02
CA LEU A 69 -7.79 -3.21 14.73
C LEU A 69 -6.63 -3.48 13.75
N LYS A 70 -5.39 -3.52 14.23
CA LYS A 70 -4.21 -3.75 13.39
C LYS A 70 -4.24 -5.16 12.81
N GLN A 71 -4.50 -6.17 13.64
CA GLN A 71 -4.63 -7.54 13.17
C GLN A 71 -5.77 -7.68 12.15
N LYS A 72 -6.93 -7.06 12.41
CA LYS A 72 -8.06 -7.06 11.46
C LYS A 72 -7.70 -6.41 10.13
N LEU A 73 -6.99 -5.29 10.15
CA LEU A 73 -6.55 -4.59 8.94
C LEU A 73 -5.57 -5.46 8.12
N LEU A 74 -4.62 -6.14 8.77
CA LEU A 74 -3.69 -7.05 8.08
C LEU A 74 -4.42 -8.21 7.41
N GLN A 75 -5.39 -8.83 8.09
CA GLN A 75 -6.19 -9.91 7.51
C GLN A 75 -7.01 -9.45 6.30
N LEU A 76 -7.60 -8.25 6.38
CA LEU A 76 -8.36 -7.67 5.27
C LEU A 76 -7.46 -7.26 4.11
N GLU A 77 -6.27 -6.72 4.39
CA GLU A 77 -5.26 -6.42 3.38
C GLU A 77 -4.89 -7.69 2.59
N SER A 78 -4.56 -8.78 3.29
CA SER A 78 -4.27 -10.07 2.64
C SER A 78 -5.47 -10.58 1.82
N PHE A 79 -6.69 -10.53 2.39
CA PHE A 79 -7.91 -10.91 1.67
C PHE A 79 -8.09 -10.12 0.36
N TRP A 80 -7.93 -8.80 0.39
CA TRP A 80 -8.09 -7.95 -0.79
C TRP A 80 -6.96 -8.10 -1.81
N ILE A 81 -5.71 -8.32 -1.36
CA ILE A 81 -4.58 -8.63 -2.25
C ILE A 81 -4.87 -9.89 -3.07
N TRP A 82 -5.33 -10.95 -2.40
CA TRP A 82 -5.68 -12.22 -3.03
C TRP A 82 -6.89 -12.08 -3.95
N THR A 83 -7.98 -11.47 -3.47
CA THR A 83 -9.24 -11.32 -4.21
C THR A 83 -9.08 -10.51 -5.50
N LEU A 84 -8.31 -9.40 -5.44
CA LEU A 84 -8.09 -8.52 -6.59
C LEU A 84 -6.89 -8.93 -7.45
N GLN A 85 -6.18 -10.01 -7.08
CA GLN A 85 -4.96 -10.48 -7.75
C GLN A 85 -3.92 -9.37 -7.94
N THR A 86 -3.70 -8.54 -6.92
CA THR A 86 -2.82 -7.36 -7.02
C THR A 86 -1.36 -7.65 -6.67
N GLN A 87 -0.99 -8.91 -6.54
CA GLN A 87 0.40 -9.33 -6.31
C GLN A 87 1.21 -9.26 -7.61
N SER A 88 2.48 -8.87 -7.51
CA SER A 88 3.44 -8.91 -8.63
C SER A 88 3.56 -10.34 -9.20
N PRO A 89 3.56 -10.53 -10.53
CA PRO A 89 3.69 -9.50 -11.57
C PRO A 89 2.37 -8.88 -12.06
N LYS A 90 1.21 -9.34 -11.58
CA LYS A 90 -0.11 -8.84 -12.04
C LYS A 90 -0.51 -7.51 -11.40
N GLY A 91 0.07 -7.17 -10.25
CA GLY A 91 -0.08 -5.89 -9.59
C GLY A 91 1.18 -5.46 -8.86
N LEU A 92 1.04 -4.52 -7.93
CA LEU A 92 2.16 -3.82 -7.30
C LEU A 92 2.46 -4.28 -5.86
N ASN A 93 1.74 -5.26 -5.33
CA ASN A 93 2.04 -5.85 -4.01
C ASN A 93 3.13 -6.91 -4.15
N GLU A 94 4.23 -6.76 -3.40
CA GLU A 94 5.36 -7.72 -3.45
C GLU A 94 5.12 -8.99 -2.65
N GLU A 95 4.53 -8.86 -1.46
CA GLU A 95 4.36 -9.96 -0.51
C GLU A 95 2.88 -10.19 -0.22
N PHE A 96 2.48 -11.46 -0.17
CA PHE A 96 1.21 -11.90 0.39
C PHE A 96 1.49 -12.55 1.74
N ASN A 97 1.37 -11.77 2.81
CA ASN A 97 1.72 -12.22 4.15
C ASN A 97 0.49 -12.77 4.89
N LEU A 98 0.52 -14.06 5.24
CA LEU A 98 -0.54 -14.74 5.98
C LEU A 98 -0.26 -14.91 7.48
N THR A 99 0.85 -14.38 8.00
CA THR A 99 1.16 -14.47 9.44
C THR A 99 0.14 -13.78 10.33
N CYS A 100 -0.69 -12.88 9.78
CA CYS A 100 -1.78 -12.25 10.50
C CYS A 100 -2.94 -13.20 10.88
N PHE A 101 -2.90 -14.45 10.40
CA PHE A 101 -3.86 -15.51 10.74
C PHE A 101 -3.30 -16.56 11.73
N LEU A 102 -2.04 -16.42 12.14
CA LEU A 102 -1.36 -17.25 13.14
C LEU A 102 -1.35 -16.52 14.49
#